data_AF-A0A3D3B3L1-F1
#
_entry.id   AF-A0A3D3B3L1-F1
#
_cell.length_a   1.000
_cell.length_b   1.000
_cell.length_c   1.000
_cell.angle_alpha   90.00
_cell.angle_beta   90.00
_cell.angle_gamma   90.00
#
_symmetry.space_group_name_H-M   'P 1'
#
loop_
_entity.id
_entity.type
_entity.pdbx_description
1 polymer ?
#
loop_
_entity_poly.entity_id
_entity_poly.type
_entity_poly.pdbx_seq_one_letter_code
_entity_poly.pdbx_strand_id
1 'polypeptide(L)'
;MRDLWRRSGISRASLEKLASADAFRSLELDRRQGLWEVRGLPKKIPLPLFDHADAAEAGVEPEVALPIMPLSEHVVNDYRTLRLSLKAHPMSFLRDRVAASRISSCAGLRSLRDGSRVSVAGVVLVRQRPGSAQGVVFMTIEDETGVANSVIWPKVLERMRKVVMGARLVVVHGRIQRHEDIIHVVAARLEDRSDWLRLLSEAGESLSVPIANADEIRRPNPGSWRPLPEEEEPLLPVSPADHVKHPLPSHERPHPRWHPRRHPREERIIPKSRDFH
;
A
#
# COMPACT_ATOMS: atom_id res chain seq x y z
N MET A 1 5.40 -14.24 25.55
CA MET A 1 5.23 -12.82 25.17
C MET A 1 5.35 -11.80 26.31
N ARG A 2 4.81 -12.07 27.51
CA ARG A 2 4.65 -11.08 28.60
C ARG A 2 5.93 -10.31 29.00
N ASP A 3 7.10 -10.95 29.05
CA ASP A 3 8.39 -10.31 29.37
C ASP A 3 8.79 -9.22 28.35
N LEU A 4 8.75 -9.56 27.05
CA LEU A 4 9.05 -8.62 25.96
C LEU A 4 8.19 -7.36 26.06
N TRP A 5 6.89 -7.53 26.29
CA TRP A 5 5.96 -6.41 26.41
C TRP A 5 6.30 -5.49 27.60
N ARG A 6 6.50 -6.08 28.79
CA ARG A 6 6.85 -5.34 30.02
C ARG A 6 8.16 -4.58 29.87
N ARG A 7 9.22 -5.21 29.34
CA ARG A 7 10.57 -4.64 29.26
C ARG A 7 10.75 -3.64 28.12
N SER A 8 10.06 -3.83 27.00
CA SER A 8 10.19 -2.93 25.84
C SER A 8 9.32 -1.67 25.92
N GLY A 9 8.25 -1.69 26.73
CA GLY A 9 7.26 -0.61 26.77
C GLY A 9 6.47 -0.42 25.47
N ILE A 10 6.63 -1.34 24.50
CA ILE A 10 5.97 -1.26 23.19
C ILE A 10 4.46 -1.43 23.37
N SER A 11 3.67 -0.58 22.69
CA SER A 11 2.21 -0.67 22.75
C SER A 11 1.72 -2.00 22.17
N ARG A 12 0.61 -2.52 22.71
CA ARG A 12 -0.03 -3.75 22.21
C ARG A 12 -0.31 -3.68 20.70
N ALA A 13 -0.78 -2.53 20.19
CA ALA A 13 -1.03 -2.33 18.75
C ALA A 13 0.25 -2.45 17.88
N SER A 14 1.42 -2.10 18.42
CA SER A 14 2.69 -2.33 17.74
C SER A 14 3.14 -3.80 17.83
N LEU A 15 2.91 -4.47 18.96
CA LEU A 15 3.14 -5.92 19.09
C LEU A 15 2.21 -6.73 18.16
N GLU A 16 0.95 -6.32 17.95
CA GLU A 16 0.02 -6.97 17.02
C GLU A 16 0.53 -6.85 15.56
N LYS A 17 1.13 -5.71 15.19
CA LYS A 17 1.80 -5.54 13.89
C LYS A 17 3.06 -6.41 13.76
N LEU A 18 3.87 -6.52 14.80
CA LEU A 18 5.06 -7.38 14.82
C LEU A 18 4.69 -8.86 14.72
N ALA A 19 3.67 -9.33 15.44
CA ALA A 19 3.12 -10.68 15.30
C ALA A 19 2.59 -10.93 13.88
N SER A 20 1.84 -9.96 13.32
CA SER A 20 1.36 -10.04 11.94
C SER A 20 2.52 -10.15 10.92
N ALA A 21 3.63 -9.48 11.18
CA ALA A 21 4.85 -9.52 10.37
C ALA A 21 5.78 -10.73 10.66
N ASP A 22 5.33 -11.72 11.46
CA ASP A 22 6.09 -12.92 11.84
C ASP A 22 7.40 -12.63 12.60
N ALA A 23 7.46 -11.50 13.32
CA ALA A 23 8.69 -11.01 13.95
C ALA A 23 9.07 -11.73 15.27
N PHE A 24 8.33 -12.76 15.68
CA PHE A 24 8.50 -13.46 16.97
C PHE A 24 9.04 -14.89 16.85
N ARG A 25 9.48 -15.31 15.66
CA ARG A 25 10.07 -16.63 15.42
C ARG A 25 11.32 -16.93 16.27
N SER A 26 12.05 -15.92 16.72
CA SER A 26 13.18 -16.06 17.67
C SER A 26 12.76 -16.32 19.12
N LEU A 27 11.47 -16.18 19.44
CA LEU A 27 10.84 -16.57 20.70
C LEU A 27 10.08 -17.89 20.57
N GLU A 28 10.34 -18.65 19.50
CA GLU A 28 9.64 -19.89 19.12
C GLU A 28 8.12 -19.72 18.89
N LEU A 29 7.63 -18.48 18.84
CA LEU A 29 6.24 -18.16 18.58
C LEU A 29 6.02 -17.98 17.08
N ASP A 30 5.21 -18.87 16.51
CA ASP A 30 4.69 -18.70 15.17
C ASP A 30 3.66 -17.55 15.08
N ARG A 31 3.46 -16.95 13.89
CA ARG A 31 2.50 -15.84 13.66
C ARG A 31 1.17 -16.00 14.41
N ARG A 32 0.52 -17.17 14.34
CA ARG A 32 -0.80 -17.40 14.96
C ARG A 32 -0.71 -17.42 16.50
N GLN A 33 0.33 -18.03 17.05
CA GLN A 33 0.64 -18.05 18.48
C GLN A 33 1.03 -16.65 18.99
N GLY A 34 1.89 -15.93 18.25
CA GLY A 34 2.28 -14.56 18.57
C GLY A 34 1.09 -13.60 18.59
N LEU A 35 0.14 -13.73 17.65
CA LEU A 35 -1.10 -12.95 17.66
C LEU A 35 -2.01 -13.31 18.84
N TRP A 36 -2.12 -14.58 19.20
CA TRP A 36 -2.87 -15.06 20.36
C TRP A 36 -2.30 -14.49 21.66
N GLU A 37 -1.00 -14.71 21.89
CA GLU A 37 -0.22 -14.20 23.02
C GLU A 37 -0.37 -12.68 23.20
N VAL A 38 -0.25 -11.90 22.13
CA VAL A 38 -0.40 -10.44 22.19
C VAL A 38 -1.84 -10.04 22.49
N ARG A 39 -2.83 -10.79 21.99
CA ARG A 39 -4.25 -10.53 22.26
C ARG A 39 -4.65 -10.85 23.70
N GLY A 40 -3.97 -11.78 24.36
CA GLY A 40 -4.08 -12.06 25.79
C GLY A 40 -3.44 -11.00 26.71
N LEU A 41 -2.61 -10.08 26.18
CA LEU A 41 -2.00 -9.04 27.00
C LEU A 41 -3.03 -8.01 27.52
N PRO A 42 -2.98 -7.64 28.82
CA PRO A 42 -3.86 -6.63 29.38
C PRO A 42 -3.62 -5.25 28.76
N LYS A 43 -4.63 -4.37 28.81
CA LYS A 43 -4.62 -3.06 28.12
C LYS A 43 -3.57 -2.07 28.63
N LYS A 44 -3.07 -2.27 29.85
CA LYS A 44 -2.04 -1.46 30.52
C LYS A 44 -1.12 -2.39 31.27
N ILE A 45 0.17 -2.04 31.35
CA ILE A 45 1.11 -2.71 32.26
C ILE A 45 0.60 -2.41 33.69
N PRO A 46 0.34 -3.43 34.53
CA PRO A 46 -0.06 -3.22 35.91
C PRO A 46 1.02 -2.49 36.71
N LEU A 47 0.63 -1.78 37.77
CA LEU A 47 1.59 -1.08 38.63
C LEU A 47 2.38 -2.10 39.47
N PRO A 48 3.64 -1.80 39.87
CA PRO A 48 4.51 -2.77 40.56
C PRO A 48 3.92 -3.41 41.83
N LEU A 49 2.96 -2.75 42.50
CA LEU A 49 2.27 -3.29 43.67
C LEU A 49 1.27 -4.42 43.32
N PHE A 50 0.74 -4.44 42.10
CA PHE A 50 -0.22 -5.44 41.62
C PHE A 50 0.44 -6.57 40.81
N ASP A 51 1.75 -6.49 40.54
CA ASP A 51 2.51 -7.48 39.75
C ASP A 51 2.53 -8.89 40.37
N HIS A 52 2.11 -9.06 41.63
CA HIS A 52 1.96 -10.35 42.30
C HIS A 52 0.50 -10.67 42.66
N ALA A 53 -0.43 -9.73 42.46
CA ALA A 53 -1.87 -9.94 42.71
C ALA A 53 -2.57 -10.60 41.52
N ASP A 54 -2.24 -10.17 40.29
CA ASP A 54 -2.82 -10.73 39.05
C ASP A 54 -2.55 -12.23 38.85
N ALA A 55 -1.57 -12.80 39.57
CA ALA A 55 -1.24 -14.22 39.52
C ALA A 55 -2.25 -15.14 40.24
N ALA A 56 -3.17 -14.57 41.03
CA ALA A 56 -4.15 -15.34 41.82
C ALA A 56 -5.61 -15.16 41.34
N GLU A 57 -5.97 -14.01 40.77
CA GLU A 57 -7.35 -13.76 40.31
C GLU A 57 -7.66 -14.33 38.92
N ALA A 58 -6.67 -14.34 38.03
CA ALA A 58 -6.74 -15.08 36.77
C ALA A 58 -6.23 -16.50 37.01
N GLY A 59 -7.14 -17.47 37.09
CA GLY A 59 -6.80 -18.89 37.15
C GLY A 59 -5.95 -19.33 35.95
N VAL A 60 -5.31 -20.50 36.05
CA VAL A 60 -4.45 -21.05 34.99
C VAL A 60 -5.19 -21.05 33.65
N GLU A 61 -4.71 -20.26 32.69
CA GLU A 61 -5.25 -20.26 31.32
C GLU A 61 -5.05 -21.66 30.72
N PRO A 62 -6.10 -22.31 30.19
CA PRO A 62 -5.97 -23.64 29.62
C PRO A 62 -5.09 -23.59 28.36
N GLU A 63 -4.27 -24.62 28.14
CA GLU A 63 -3.46 -24.71 26.93
C GLU A 63 -4.36 -24.79 25.68
N VAL A 64 -4.26 -23.77 24.81
CA VAL A 64 -5.03 -23.70 23.57
C VAL A 64 -4.18 -24.22 22.41
N ALA A 65 -4.51 -25.43 21.95
CA ALA A 65 -3.95 -25.98 20.72
C ALA A 65 -4.50 -25.23 19.50
N LEU A 66 -3.79 -24.18 19.07
CA LEU A 66 -4.11 -23.43 17.85
C LEU A 66 -3.84 -24.30 16.61
N PRO A 67 -4.72 -24.28 15.57
CA PRO A 67 -4.44 -24.98 14.32
C PRO A 67 -3.14 -24.48 13.69
N ILE A 68 -2.35 -25.39 13.11
CA ILE A 68 -1.12 -25.04 12.37
C ILE A 68 -1.49 -24.15 11.18
N MET A 69 -0.70 -23.10 10.91
CA MET A 69 -0.88 -22.25 9.75
C MET A 69 -0.19 -22.89 8.52
N PRO A 70 -0.90 -23.09 7.38
CA PRO A 70 -0.29 -23.62 6.17
C PRO A 70 0.82 -22.71 5.61
N LEU A 71 1.81 -23.28 4.94
CA LEU A 71 2.93 -22.53 4.35
C LEU A 71 2.47 -21.44 3.36
N SER A 72 1.41 -21.71 2.58
CA SER A 72 0.80 -20.72 1.69
C SER A 72 0.20 -19.54 2.45
N GLU A 73 -0.46 -19.79 3.59
CA GLU A 73 -1.02 -18.74 4.44
C GLU A 73 0.09 -17.90 5.08
N HIS A 74 1.22 -18.50 5.48
CA HIS A 74 2.40 -17.75 5.91
C HIS A 74 2.89 -16.80 4.81
N VAL A 75 3.14 -17.32 3.61
CA VAL A 75 3.69 -16.55 2.50
C VAL A 75 2.76 -15.42 2.07
N VAL A 76 1.44 -15.65 2.04
CA VAL A 76 0.44 -14.61 1.77
C VAL A 76 0.48 -13.50 2.81
N ASN A 77 0.57 -13.85 4.10
CA ASN A 77 0.63 -12.87 5.18
C ASN A 77 1.98 -12.12 5.22
N ASP A 78 3.08 -12.78 4.88
CA ASP A 78 4.38 -12.14 4.67
C ASP A 78 4.28 -11.09 3.53
N TYR A 79 3.63 -11.44 2.40
CA TYR A 79 3.36 -10.49 1.30
C TYR A 79 2.30 -9.42 1.60
N ARG A 80 1.42 -9.61 2.60
CA ARG A 80 0.53 -8.56 3.13
C ARG A 80 1.29 -7.53 3.96
N THR A 81 2.29 -7.96 4.74
CA THR A 81 2.96 -7.14 5.77
C THR A 81 4.30 -6.56 5.33
N LEU A 82 5.14 -7.37 4.67
CA LEU A 82 6.51 -7.04 4.26
C LEU A 82 6.70 -6.94 2.75
N ARG A 83 5.69 -7.34 1.95
CA ARG A 83 5.74 -7.47 0.47
C ARG A 83 6.81 -8.45 -0.06
N LEU A 84 7.37 -9.28 0.81
CA LEU A 84 8.31 -10.37 0.49
C LEU A 84 8.09 -11.52 1.47
N SER A 85 8.52 -12.73 1.12
CA SER A 85 8.64 -13.85 2.05
C SER A 85 9.98 -14.56 1.86
N LEU A 86 10.61 -14.96 2.96
CA LEU A 86 11.81 -15.79 2.94
C LEU A 86 11.49 -17.30 2.89
N LYS A 87 10.20 -17.68 2.94
CA LYS A 87 9.76 -19.07 3.05
C LYS A 87 9.52 -19.71 1.67
N ALA A 88 8.77 -19.00 0.81
CA ALA A 88 8.56 -19.33 -0.60
C ALA A 88 7.95 -18.11 -1.33
N HIS A 89 7.91 -18.15 -2.66
CA HIS A 89 7.25 -17.12 -3.48
C HIS A 89 5.77 -17.47 -3.75
N PRO A 90 4.81 -16.53 -3.69
CA PRO A 90 3.38 -16.82 -3.89
C PRO A 90 3.03 -17.54 -5.21
N MET A 91 3.79 -17.31 -6.28
CA MET A 91 3.54 -17.93 -7.59
C MET A 91 3.87 -19.43 -7.62
N SER A 92 4.71 -19.94 -6.71
CA SER A 92 5.04 -21.38 -6.68
C SER A 92 3.79 -22.22 -6.40
N PHE A 93 2.96 -21.80 -5.43
CA PHE A 93 1.67 -22.44 -5.10
C PHE A 93 0.61 -22.31 -6.21
N LEU A 94 0.81 -21.39 -7.16
CA LEU A 94 -0.08 -21.15 -8.29
C LEU A 94 0.46 -21.75 -9.60
N ARG A 95 1.68 -22.32 -9.60
CA ARG A 95 2.41 -22.66 -10.83
C ARG A 95 1.64 -23.62 -11.72
N ASP A 96 1.04 -24.67 -11.17
CA ASP A 96 0.29 -25.66 -11.96
C ASP A 96 -0.95 -25.03 -12.63
N ARG A 97 -1.66 -24.15 -11.93
CA ARG A 97 -2.82 -23.41 -12.44
C ARG A 97 -2.43 -22.42 -13.55
N VAL A 98 -1.31 -21.73 -13.35
CA VAL A 98 -0.72 -20.77 -14.32
C VAL A 98 -0.28 -21.52 -15.58
N ALA A 99 0.41 -22.66 -15.42
CA ALA A 99 0.88 -23.51 -16.51
C ALA A 99 -0.28 -24.15 -17.29
N ALA A 100 -1.31 -24.66 -16.61
CA ALA A 100 -2.53 -25.18 -17.25
C ALA A 100 -3.23 -24.11 -18.12
N SER A 101 -3.10 -22.83 -17.74
CA SER A 101 -3.61 -21.68 -18.51
C SER A 101 -2.69 -21.25 -19.67
N ARG A 102 -1.62 -22.01 -19.96
CA ARG A 102 -0.56 -21.70 -20.95
C ARG A 102 0.13 -20.35 -20.73
N ILE A 103 0.26 -19.95 -19.47
CA ILE A 103 0.99 -18.74 -19.07
C ILE A 103 2.45 -19.13 -18.75
N SER A 104 3.40 -18.44 -19.36
CA SER A 104 4.84 -18.65 -19.18
C SER A 104 5.32 -18.17 -17.81
N SER A 105 6.39 -18.79 -17.31
CA SER A 105 7.18 -18.25 -16.21
C SER A 105 8.07 -17.09 -16.67
N CYS A 106 8.57 -16.28 -15.74
CA CYS A 106 9.49 -15.17 -16.03
C CYS A 106 10.80 -15.68 -16.67
N ALA A 107 11.38 -16.78 -16.17
CA ALA A 107 12.53 -17.42 -16.79
C ALA A 107 12.22 -17.96 -18.20
N GLY A 108 11.01 -18.48 -18.43
CA GLY A 108 10.55 -19.00 -19.72
C GLY A 108 10.52 -17.96 -20.84
N LEU A 109 10.54 -16.66 -20.54
CA LEU A 109 10.65 -15.61 -21.56
C LEU A 109 11.99 -15.66 -22.30
N ARG A 110 13.06 -16.18 -21.66
CA ARG A 110 14.40 -16.25 -22.25
C ARG A 110 14.51 -17.18 -23.45
N SER A 111 13.63 -18.19 -23.59
CA SER A 111 13.61 -19.10 -24.75
C SER A 111 12.71 -18.62 -25.89
N LEU A 112 11.94 -17.54 -25.71
CA LEU A 112 11.03 -17.02 -26.73
C LEU A 112 11.75 -16.07 -27.72
N ARG A 113 11.44 -16.21 -29.02
CA ARG A 113 11.97 -15.34 -30.07
C ARG A 113 11.42 -13.92 -29.97
N ASP A 114 12.15 -12.95 -30.49
CA ASP A 114 11.65 -11.58 -30.59
C ASP A 114 10.31 -11.51 -31.37
N GLY A 115 9.43 -10.57 -31.01
CA GLY A 115 8.09 -10.42 -31.57
C GLY A 115 7.07 -11.51 -31.19
N SER A 116 7.50 -12.60 -30.54
CA SER A 116 6.61 -13.72 -30.15
C SER A 116 5.48 -13.26 -29.24
N ARG A 117 4.26 -13.73 -29.48
CA ARG A 117 3.13 -13.52 -28.55
C ARG A 117 3.38 -14.32 -27.27
N VAL A 118 3.17 -13.68 -26.12
CA VAL A 118 3.37 -14.30 -24.81
C VAL A 118 2.29 -13.87 -23.83
N SER A 119 2.01 -14.75 -22.87
CA SER A 119 1.29 -14.44 -21.64
C SER A 119 2.21 -14.78 -20.47
N VAL A 120 2.48 -13.84 -19.58
CA VAL A 120 3.28 -14.05 -18.36
C VAL A 120 2.48 -13.56 -17.15
N ALA A 121 2.61 -14.23 -16.01
CA ALA A 121 1.97 -13.82 -14.77
C ALA A 121 3.00 -13.67 -13.67
N GLY A 122 2.76 -12.72 -12.77
CA GLY A 122 3.62 -12.49 -11.61
C GLY A 122 3.01 -11.49 -10.62
N VAL A 123 3.63 -11.41 -9.45
CA VAL A 123 3.36 -10.38 -8.45
C VAL A 123 3.99 -9.08 -8.92
N VAL A 124 3.29 -7.95 -8.82
CA VAL A 124 3.83 -6.65 -9.25
C VAL A 124 4.76 -6.09 -8.17
N LEU A 125 6.05 -5.96 -8.51
CA LEU A 125 7.07 -5.36 -7.64
C LEU A 125 7.01 -3.83 -7.70
N VAL A 126 7.11 -3.28 -8.90
CA VAL A 126 7.37 -1.85 -9.14
C VAL A 126 6.58 -1.37 -10.36
N ARG A 127 6.07 -0.13 -10.26
CA ARG A 127 5.48 0.63 -11.36
C ARG A 127 6.24 1.94 -11.48
N GLN A 128 6.73 2.28 -12.65
CA GLN A 128 7.42 3.55 -12.91
C GLN A 128 6.83 4.24 -14.14
N ARG A 129 6.62 5.55 -14.03
CA ARG A 129 6.20 6.41 -15.14
C ARG A 129 7.17 7.60 -15.25
N PRO A 130 8.36 7.43 -15.85
CA PRO A 130 9.33 8.51 -15.98
C PRO A 130 8.73 9.70 -16.73
N GLY A 131 8.98 10.92 -16.24
CA GLY A 131 8.42 12.14 -16.87
C GLY A 131 8.89 12.35 -18.32
N SER A 132 10.07 11.82 -18.67
CA SER A 132 10.64 11.84 -20.02
C SER A 132 10.05 10.80 -20.97
N ALA A 133 9.44 9.72 -20.47
CA ALA A 133 9.05 8.56 -21.27
C ALA A 133 7.70 8.71 -22.00
N GLN A 134 7.30 9.94 -22.37
CA GLN A 134 6.04 10.26 -23.05
C GLN A 134 4.79 9.60 -22.43
N GLY A 135 4.80 9.40 -21.11
CA GLY A 135 3.70 8.78 -20.36
C GLY A 135 3.61 7.26 -20.42
N VAL A 136 4.60 6.55 -21.00
CA VAL A 136 4.78 5.10 -20.90
C VAL A 136 4.97 4.67 -19.45
N VAL A 137 4.39 3.53 -19.07
CA VAL A 137 4.59 2.91 -17.76
C VAL A 137 5.44 1.65 -17.92
N PHE A 138 6.48 1.54 -17.12
CA PHE A 138 7.26 0.33 -16.91
C PHE A 138 6.73 -0.38 -15.67
N MET A 139 6.46 -1.68 -15.78
CA MET A 139 5.98 -2.52 -14.69
C MET A 139 6.88 -3.75 -14.58
N THR A 140 7.51 -3.93 -13.43
CA THR A 140 8.28 -5.15 -13.14
C THR A 140 7.40 -6.11 -12.35
N ILE A 141 7.30 -7.34 -12.84
CA ILE A 141 6.61 -8.45 -12.19
C ILE A 141 7.60 -9.55 -11.82
N GLU A 142 7.27 -10.35 -10.82
CA GLU A 142 8.08 -11.48 -10.37
C GLU A 142 7.28 -12.78 -10.25
N ASP A 143 7.96 -13.90 -10.47
CA ASP A 143 7.57 -15.22 -10.02
C ASP A 143 8.77 -15.94 -9.36
N GLU A 144 8.59 -17.18 -8.92
CA GLU A 144 9.64 -17.97 -8.26
C GLU A 144 10.84 -18.30 -9.17
N THR A 145 10.75 -17.99 -10.47
CA THR A 145 11.81 -18.20 -11.46
C THR A 145 12.57 -16.90 -11.83
N GLY A 146 12.12 -15.75 -11.30
CA GLY A 146 12.77 -14.45 -11.48
C GLY A 146 11.81 -13.33 -11.86
N VAL A 147 12.36 -12.29 -12.50
CA VAL A 147 11.61 -11.07 -12.86
C VAL A 147 11.36 -10.95 -14.37
N ALA A 148 10.27 -10.28 -14.73
CA ALA A 148 9.95 -9.88 -16.10
C ALA A 148 9.56 -8.39 -16.13
N ASN A 149 10.04 -7.68 -17.16
CA ASN A 149 9.74 -6.27 -17.36
C ASN A 149 8.65 -6.10 -18.43
N SER A 150 7.59 -5.38 -18.08
CA SER A 150 6.45 -5.08 -18.96
C SER A 150 6.44 -3.60 -19.34
N VAL A 151 6.26 -3.31 -20.63
CA VAL A 151 6.16 -1.94 -21.18
C VAL A 151 4.71 -1.67 -21.57
N ILE A 152 4.11 -0.65 -20.97
CA ILE A 152 2.70 -0.31 -21.09
C ILE A 152 2.58 1.08 -21.73
N TRP A 153 2.23 1.11 -23.02
CA TRP A 153 2.03 2.34 -23.79
C TRP A 153 0.81 3.14 -23.31
N PRO A 154 0.77 4.48 -23.49
CA PRO A 154 -0.33 5.34 -23.03
C PRO A 154 -1.73 4.84 -23.40
N LYS A 155 -1.94 4.43 -24.67
CA LYS A 155 -3.21 3.87 -25.16
C LYS A 155 -3.67 2.59 -24.42
N VAL A 156 -2.73 1.79 -23.93
CA VAL A 156 -3.03 0.60 -23.12
C VAL A 156 -3.28 0.98 -21.67
N LEU A 157 -2.49 1.92 -21.12
CA LEU A 157 -2.70 2.50 -19.79
C LEU A 157 -4.07 3.16 -19.65
N GLU A 158 -4.50 3.97 -20.60
CA GLU A 158 -5.82 4.63 -20.61
C GLU A 158 -6.95 3.61 -20.51
N ARG A 159 -6.91 2.58 -21.38
CA ARG A 159 -7.93 1.52 -21.43
C ARG A 159 -7.90 0.58 -20.22
N MET A 160 -6.72 0.32 -19.64
CA MET A 160 -6.52 -0.70 -18.59
C MET A 160 -6.12 -0.07 -17.23
N ARG A 161 -6.37 1.23 -17.02
CA ARG A 161 -5.84 2.02 -15.88
C ARG A 161 -6.05 1.35 -14.53
N LYS A 162 -7.26 0.81 -14.28
CA LYS A 162 -7.61 0.13 -13.03
C LYS A 162 -6.69 -1.07 -12.75
N VAL A 163 -6.42 -1.89 -13.76
CA VAL A 163 -5.53 -3.07 -13.66
C VAL A 163 -4.09 -2.62 -13.45
N VAL A 164 -3.60 -1.68 -14.26
CA VAL A 164 -2.21 -1.21 -14.19
C VAL A 164 -1.89 -0.62 -12.81
N MET A 165 -2.82 0.15 -12.23
CA MET A 165 -2.64 0.79 -10.92
C MET A 165 -2.91 -0.13 -9.73
N GLY A 166 -3.90 -1.02 -9.81
CA GLY A 166 -4.42 -1.76 -8.65
C GLY A 166 -3.99 -3.22 -8.53
N ALA A 167 -3.63 -3.89 -9.63
CA ALA A 167 -3.38 -5.33 -9.62
C ALA A 167 -2.09 -5.66 -8.83
N ARG A 168 -2.21 -6.54 -7.82
CA ARG A 168 -1.09 -7.06 -7.02
C ARG A 168 -0.48 -8.30 -7.67
N LEU A 169 -1.30 -9.13 -8.31
CA LEU A 169 -0.89 -10.18 -9.23
C LEU A 169 -1.54 -9.89 -10.57
N VAL A 170 -0.76 -9.88 -11.65
CA VAL A 170 -1.21 -9.49 -12.98
C VAL A 170 -0.80 -10.53 -14.01
N VAL A 171 -1.68 -10.80 -14.99
CA VAL A 171 -1.31 -11.50 -16.23
C VAL A 171 -1.09 -10.45 -17.31
N VAL A 172 0.11 -10.40 -17.87
CA VAL A 172 0.48 -9.53 -19.00
C VAL A 172 0.42 -10.36 -20.28
N HIS A 173 -0.51 -10.02 -21.17
CA HIS A 173 -0.55 -10.52 -22.54
C HIS A 173 0.11 -9.50 -23.46
N GLY A 174 1.09 -9.92 -24.23
CA GLY A 174 1.89 -9.00 -25.03
C GLY A 174 2.69 -9.69 -26.11
N ARG A 175 3.73 -8.99 -26.57
CA ARG A 175 4.79 -9.55 -27.40
C ARG A 175 6.13 -9.37 -26.70
N ILE A 176 7.03 -10.33 -26.89
CA ILE A 176 8.44 -10.19 -26.55
C ILE A 176 9.01 -9.05 -27.42
N GLN A 177 9.75 -8.15 -26.79
CA GLN A 177 10.67 -7.22 -27.43
C GLN A 177 12.03 -7.41 -26.77
N ARG A 178 13.06 -7.71 -27.56
CA ARG A 178 14.45 -7.82 -27.13
C ARG A 178 15.22 -6.58 -27.55
N HIS A 179 15.97 -6.00 -26.62
CA HIS A 179 16.96 -4.98 -26.91
C HIS A 179 18.23 -5.37 -26.17
N GLU A 180 19.30 -5.70 -26.91
CA GLU A 180 20.52 -6.30 -26.36
C GLU A 180 20.15 -7.51 -25.48
N ASP A 181 20.64 -7.58 -24.24
CA ASP A 181 20.33 -8.65 -23.27
C ASP A 181 19.01 -8.44 -22.50
N ILE A 182 18.32 -7.31 -22.71
CA ILE A 182 17.11 -6.95 -21.96
C ILE A 182 15.86 -7.48 -22.69
N ILE A 183 15.04 -8.23 -21.95
CA ILE A 183 13.75 -8.74 -22.41
C ILE A 183 12.62 -7.89 -21.83
N HIS A 184 11.81 -7.32 -22.71
CA HIS A 184 10.57 -6.63 -22.39
C HIS A 184 9.36 -7.40 -22.92
N VAL A 185 8.24 -7.33 -22.20
CA VAL A 185 6.92 -7.73 -22.69
C VAL A 185 6.15 -6.46 -23.01
N VAL A 186 5.96 -6.16 -24.30
CA VAL A 186 5.12 -5.05 -24.74
C VAL A 186 3.67 -5.42 -24.51
N ALA A 187 3.04 -4.83 -23.48
CA ALA A 187 1.71 -5.18 -23.04
C ALA A 187 0.64 -4.76 -24.05
N ALA A 188 -0.19 -5.70 -24.48
CA ALA A 188 -1.38 -5.47 -25.30
C ALA A 188 -2.67 -5.53 -24.47
N ARG A 189 -2.73 -6.43 -23.47
CA ARG A 189 -3.83 -6.55 -22.50
C ARG A 189 -3.26 -6.98 -21.15
N LEU A 190 -3.81 -6.45 -20.07
CA LEU A 190 -3.49 -6.88 -18.71
C LEU A 190 -4.75 -7.46 -18.06
N GLU A 191 -4.59 -8.50 -17.26
CA GLU A 191 -5.65 -9.01 -16.38
C GLU A 191 -5.24 -8.89 -14.92
N ASP A 192 -6.11 -8.31 -14.10
CA ASP A 192 -5.97 -8.43 -12.65
C ASP A 192 -6.28 -9.89 -12.27
N ARG A 193 -5.36 -10.50 -11.54
CA ARG A 193 -5.50 -11.83 -10.93
C ARG A 193 -5.13 -11.82 -9.44
N SER A 194 -5.31 -10.67 -8.79
CA SER A 194 -5.13 -10.52 -7.33
C SER A 194 -6.10 -11.38 -6.52
N ASP A 195 -7.17 -11.90 -7.13
CA ASP A 195 -8.05 -12.93 -6.57
C ASP A 195 -7.34 -14.28 -6.38
N TRP A 196 -6.37 -14.65 -7.24
CA TRP A 196 -5.59 -15.89 -7.06
C TRP A 196 -4.77 -15.87 -5.77
N LEU A 197 -4.33 -14.70 -5.29
CA LEU A 197 -3.69 -14.56 -3.99
C LEU A 197 -4.64 -14.81 -2.80
N ARG A 198 -5.97 -14.74 -2.99
CA ARG A 198 -6.95 -15.11 -1.94
C ARG A 198 -7.05 -16.61 -1.77
N LEU A 199 -6.89 -17.38 -2.86
CA LEU A 199 -6.98 -18.85 -2.85
C LEU A 199 -5.87 -19.51 -2.01
N LEU A 200 -4.82 -18.77 -1.70
CA LEU A 200 -3.69 -19.20 -0.89
C LEU A 200 -3.90 -19.00 0.62
N SER A 201 -5.05 -18.45 1.03
CA SER A 201 -5.44 -18.17 2.43
C SER A 201 -6.80 -18.76 2.74
N GLU A 202 -6.87 -19.67 3.72
CA GLU A 202 -8.11 -20.38 4.10
C GLU A 202 -9.26 -19.44 4.49
N ALA A 203 -8.94 -18.30 5.10
CA ALA A 203 -9.92 -17.35 5.63
C ALA A 203 -10.58 -16.44 4.57
N GLY A 204 -10.17 -16.48 3.30
CA GLY A 204 -10.74 -15.67 2.22
C GLY A 204 -10.59 -14.14 2.35
N GLU A 205 -9.95 -13.66 3.42
CA GLU A 205 -9.88 -12.24 3.79
C GLU A 205 -9.32 -11.36 2.67
N SER A 206 -10.01 -10.24 2.42
CA SER A 206 -9.61 -9.26 1.43
C SER A 206 -8.24 -8.67 1.78
N LEU A 207 -7.28 -8.80 0.86
CA LEU A 207 -5.98 -8.18 0.99
C LEU A 207 -6.14 -6.66 0.83
N SER A 208 -6.39 -5.95 1.94
CA SER A 208 -6.44 -4.49 1.99
C SER A 208 -5.03 -3.91 1.79
N VAL A 209 -4.95 -2.73 1.17
CA VAL A 209 -3.70 -2.24 0.56
C VAL A 209 -3.27 -0.91 1.16
N PRO A 210 -2.11 -0.86 1.85
CA PRO A 210 -1.27 0.32 1.91
C PRO A 210 -0.55 0.48 0.56
N ILE A 211 -0.82 1.58 -0.14
CA ILE A 211 -0.05 2.02 -1.31
C ILE A 211 1.40 2.27 -0.85
N ALA A 212 2.42 1.85 -1.61
CA ALA A 212 3.80 2.17 -1.24
C ALA A 212 4.21 3.52 -1.83
N ASN A 213 5.19 4.17 -1.23
CA ASN A 213 5.71 5.44 -1.74
C ASN A 213 6.34 5.28 -3.15
N ALA A 214 6.77 4.07 -3.53
CA ALA A 214 7.21 3.74 -4.89
C ALA A 214 6.06 3.67 -5.92
N ASP A 215 4.81 3.62 -5.46
CA ASP A 215 3.60 3.75 -6.29
C ASP A 215 3.13 5.23 -6.42
N GLU A 216 3.86 6.20 -5.84
CA GLU A 216 3.57 7.63 -6.05
C GLU A 216 3.82 8.04 -7.50
N ILE A 217 2.74 8.02 -8.29
CA ILE A 217 2.64 8.89 -9.47
C ILE A 217 2.65 10.32 -8.96
N ARG A 218 3.84 10.94 -8.94
CA ARG A 218 4.00 12.38 -8.69
C ARG A 218 3.08 13.15 -9.64
N ARG A 219 1.99 13.70 -9.08
CA ARG A 219 0.86 14.39 -9.73
C ARG A 219 -0.17 13.46 -10.41
N PRO A 220 -1.15 12.93 -9.66
CA PRO A 220 -2.43 12.54 -10.22
C PRO A 220 -3.26 13.82 -10.45
N ASN A 221 -3.06 14.51 -11.57
CA ASN A 221 -3.90 15.67 -11.90
C ASN A 221 -5.24 15.16 -12.47
N PRO A 222 -6.40 15.39 -11.81
CA PRO A 222 -7.69 15.22 -12.46
C PRO A 222 -7.82 16.33 -13.49
N GLY A 223 -8.07 15.97 -14.75
CA GLY A 223 -8.37 16.95 -15.79
C GLY A 223 -9.58 17.80 -15.37
N SER A 224 -9.43 19.12 -15.44
CA SER A 224 -10.42 20.11 -15.04
C SER A 224 -11.80 19.86 -15.66
N TRP A 225 -12.79 19.56 -14.82
CA TRP A 225 -14.19 19.85 -15.11
C TRP A 225 -14.60 21.11 -14.36
N ARG A 226 -14.67 22.24 -15.07
CA ARG A 226 -15.46 23.40 -14.66
C ARG A 226 -16.89 23.21 -15.19
N PRO A 227 -17.93 23.61 -14.44
CA PRO A 227 -19.23 23.85 -15.06
C PRO A 227 -19.14 25.10 -15.96
N LEU A 228 -19.88 25.08 -17.08
CA LEU A 228 -20.18 26.27 -17.89
C LEU A 228 -21.58 26.82 -17.52
N PRO A 229 -21.90 28.08 -17.84
CA PRO A 229 -23.04 28.80 -17.25
C PRO A 229 -24.41 28.49 -17.87
N GLU A 230 -25.43 29.12 -17.28
CA GLU A 230 -26.87 28.99 -17.53
C GLU A 230 -27.35 29.71 -18.80
N GLU A 231 -28.45 29.21 -19.39
CA GLU A 231 -29.42 29.98 -20.19
C GLU A 231 -30.85 29.43 -19.87
N GLU A 232 -31.65 30.27 -19.18
CA GLU A 232 -33.04 30.75 -19.49
C GLU A 232 -34.12 29.78 -20.02
N GLU A 233 -35.43 29.85 -19.71
CA GLU A 233 -36.36 30.74 -18.92
C GLU A 233 -37.73 29.98 -18.78
N PRO A 234 -38.94 30.53 -18.38
CA PRO A 234 -39.31 31.85 -17.85
C PRO A 234 -40.29 31.91 -16.62
N LEU A 235 -40.32 33.09 -15.97
CA LEU A 235 -41.45 33.88 -15.41
C LEU A 235 -42.52 33.31 -14.42
N LEU A 236 -42.63 33.97 -13.25
CA LEU A 236 -43.86 34.64 -12.75
C LEU A 236 -43.50 35.87 -11.86
N PRO A 237 -44.32 36.96 -11.81
CA PRO A 237 -44.05 38.22 -11.08
C PRO A 237 -44.65 38.23 -9.63
N VAL A 238 -44.51 39.22 -8.72
CA VAL A 238 -44.30 40.70 -8.78
C VAL A 238 -43.56 41.23 -7.51
N SER A 239 -43.07 42.48 -7.55
CA SER A 239 -42.42 43.31 -6.48
C SER A 239 -43.44 43.94 -5.46
N PRO A 240 -43.14 44.90 -4.54
CA PRO A 240 -41.85 45.49 -4.06
C PRO A 240 -41.72 45.76 -2.52
N ALA A 241 -40.56 46.35 -2.12
CA ALA A 241 -40.35 47.43 -1.10
C ALA A 241 -39.47 47.16 0.16
N ASP A 242 -38.45 48.02 0.29
CA ASP A 242 -37.82 48.66 1.47
C ASP A 242 -37.77 48.02 2.87
N HIS A 243 -36.58 48.03 3.50
CA HIS A 243 -36.21 49.05 4.51
C HIS A 243 -34.85 48.77 5.20
N VAL A 244 -34.05 49.83 5.44
CA VAL A 244 -32.80 49.84 6.24
C VAL A 244 -33.01 50.63 7.54
N LYS A 245 -32.54 50.13 8.71
CA LYS A 245 -32.21 50.95 9.90
C LYS A 245 -31.03 50.36 10.73
N HIS A 246 -30.13 51.25 11.17
CA HIS A 246 -28.90 51.02 11.99
C HIS A 246 -29.20 51.01 13.53
N PRO A 247 -28.26 51.17 14.52
CA PRO A 247 -26.79 50.98 14.64
C PRO A 247 -26.29 50.20 15.93
N LEU A 248 -24.97 50.12 16.17
CA LEU A 248 -24.24 49.74 17.43
C LEU A 248 -23.93 51.01 18.30
N PRO A 249 -23.58 51.00 19.63
CA PRO A 249 -22.25 50.51 20.14
C PRO A 249 -22.01 50.20 21.68
N SER A 250 -20.77 49.70 21.94
CA SER A 250 -19.81 49.94 23.06
C SER A 250 -19.94 49.38 24.51
N HIS A 251 -18.74 49.25 25.13
CA HIS A 251 -18.29 48.72 26.46
C HIS A 251 -17.71 47.28 26.41
N GLU A 252 -16.58 46.92 27.06
CA GLU A 252 -15.43 47.71 27.58
C GLU A 252 -14.15 46.83 27.84
N ARG A 253 -13.07 47.41 28.43
CA ARG A 253 -11.76 46.78 28.79
C ARG A 253 -11.10 47.58 29.96
N PRO A 254 -10.25 47.02 30.87
CA PRO A 254 -8.99 46.34 30.46
C PRO A 254 -8.25 45.36 31.43
N HIS A 255 -7.10 44.86 30.94
CA HIS A 255 -5.84 44.58 31.67
C HIS A 255 -5.55 43.18 32.32
N PRO A 256 -4.26 42.75 32.47
CA PRO A 256 -3.71 41.71 31.58
C PRO A 256 -2.87 40.59 32.27
N ARG A 257 -2.36 39.61 31.50
CA ARG A 257 -1.05 38.97 31.78
C ARG A 257 -0.40 38.21 30.61
N TRP A 258 0.93 38.28 30.61
CA TRP A 258 1.95 37.43 29.94
C TRP A 258 2.43 37.70 28.50
N HIS A 259 3.73 37.47 28.30
CA HIS A 259 4.57 38.01 27.21
C HIS A 259 5.00 36.97 26.16
N PRO A 260 5.13 37.34 24.87
CA PRO A 260 5.92 36.62 23.88
C PRO A 260 7.33 37.19 23.72
N ARG A 261 8.32 36.32 23.46
CA ARG A 261 9.71 36.70 23.17
C ARG A 261 9.89 37.22 21.73
N ARG A 262 10.65 38.31 21.55
CA ARG A 262 11.48 38.65 20.37
C ARG A 262 12.95 38.71 20.85
N HIS A 263 14.03 38.59 20.08
CA HIS A 263 14.39 39.01 18.70
C HIS A 263 15.60 38.12 18.23
N PRO A 264 16.38 38.47 17.19
CA PRO A 264 16.15 38.58 15.75
C PRO A 264 16.59 37.31 14.95
N ARG A 265 16.36 37.31 13.63
CA ARG A 265 17.30 36.69 12.67
C ARG A 265 17.77 37.74 11.67
N GLU A 266 19.05 37.68 11.34
CA GLU A 266 19.77 38.68 10.55
C GLU A 266 19.46 38.60 9.05
N GLU A 267 19.55 39.73 8.38
CA GLU A 267 19.60 39.81 6.92
C GLU A 267 20.99 39.40 6.41
N ARG A 268 21.06 38.78 5.22
CA ARG A 268 22.22 38.96 4.35
C ARG A 268 21.88 38.81 2.87
N ILE A 269 22.62 39.55 2.05
CA ILE A 269 22.18 40.09 0.76
C ILE A 269 23.13 39.63 -0.38
N ILE A 270 22.57 38.96 -1.42
CA ILE A 270 23.01 38.95 -2.86
C ILE A 270 24.39 38.24 -3.16
N PRO A 271 24.75 37.79 -4.41
CA PRO A 271 24.14 37.87 -5.76
C PRO A 271 23.90 36.52 -6.53
N LYS A 272 23.47 36.64 -7.80
CA LYS A 272 23.29 35.58 -8.82
C LYS A 272 24.57 35.29 -9.66
N SER A 273 24.74 34.04 -10.12
CA SER A 273 25.51 33.63 -11.32
C SER A 273 24.97 32.27 -11.80
N ARG A 274 24.42 32.14 -13.03
CA ARG A 274 25.05 31.85 -14.33
C ARG A 274 25.60 30.42 -14.52
N ASP A 275 25.06 29.80 -15.57
CA ASP A 275 25.61 28.84 -16.54
C ASP A 275 26.32 27.56 -16.06
N PHE A 276 25.81 26.40 -16.51
CA PHE A 276 26.59 25.18 -16.71
C PHE A 276 26.17 24.51 -18.03
N HIS A 277 27.18 24.03 -18.76
CA HIS A 277 27.06 23.10 -19.89
C HIS A 277 26.80 21.67 -19.40
#